data_AF-A0A8H6BDU9-F1
#
_entry.id   AF-A0A8H6BDU9-F1
#
_cell.length_a   1.000
_cell.length_b   1.000
_cell.length_c   1.000
_cell.angle_alpha   90.00
_cell.angle_beta   90.00
_cell.angle_gamma   90.00
#
_symmetry.space_group_name_H-M   'P 1'
#
loop_
_entity.id
_entity.type
_entity.pdbx_description
1 polymer ?
#
loop_
_entity_poly.entity_id
_entity_poly.type
_entity_poly.pdbx_seq_one_letter_code
_entity_poly.pdbx_strand_id
1 'polypeptide(L)'
;MLRTLTGWSTLGTRPIDPTLTTEGLGYLTDLAVSDPYFVLPVVLGIFALANAEWNFATADLMKLTTRGVRNSLRPTAFDMIMTMSRGSIIFLMAMSTQAPAALVLYWISSNCFSLCQNLLMDKFIPVRYTPYRRFYSTRRLPRGAVALIDY
;
A
#
# COMPACT_ATOMS: atom_id res chain seq x y z
N MET A 1 -21.44 -4.05 -19.77
CA MET A 1 -21.43 -3.51 -18.40
C MET A 1 -20.11 -2.86 -17.98
N LEU A 2 -18.92 -3.33 -18.40
CA LEU A 2 -17.63 -2.65 -18.11
C LEU A 2 -17.43 -1.26 -18.76
N ARG A 3 -18.35 -0.82 -19.62
CA ARG A 3 -18.15 0.29 -20.56
C ARG A 3 -18.55 1.66 -20.00
N THR A 4 -19.17 1.71 -18.82
CA THR A 4 -19.70 2.94 -18.18
C THR A 4 -18.80 3.51 -17.09
N LEU A 5 -17.68 2.85 -16.75
CA LEU A 5 -16.79 3.29 -15.65
C LEU A 5 -15.61 4.15 -16.14
N THR A 6 -15.32 4.16 -17.44
CA THR A 6 -14.16 4.86 -18.02
C THR A 6 -14.47 6.27 -18.55
N GLY A 7 -15.66 6.82 -18.25
CA GLY A 7 -16.03 8.20 -18.61
C GLY A 7 -16.16 8.50 -20.11
N TRP A 8 -15.83 7.58 -21.01
CA TRP A 8 -15.64 7.87 -22.44
C TRP A 8 -16.93 7.92 -23.28
N SER A 9 -18.12 7.64 -22.71
CA SER A 9 -19.36 7.55 -23.51
C SER A 9 -20.57 8.29 -22.95
N THR A 10 -20.40 9.24 -22.03
CA THR A 10 -21.51 10.03 -21.48
C THR A 10 -21.70 11.36 -22.21
N LEU A 11 -21.79 11.33 -23.54
CA LEU A 11 -22.51 12.36 -24.28
C LEU A 11 -24.00 12.24 -23.93
N GLY A 12 -24.40 12.75 -22.75
CA GLY A 12 -25.81 12.89 -22.35
C GLY A 12 -26.33 12.05 -21.18
N THR A 13 -25.47 11.35 -20.41
CA THR A 13 -25.92 10.61 -19.22
C THR A 13 -25.79 11.47 -17.98
N ARG A 14 -26.91 11.74 -17.31
CA ARG A 14 -26.98 12.53 -16.06
C ARG A 14 -26.03 11.91 -15.00
N PRO A 15 -25.31 12.74 -14.21
CA PRO A 15 -24.53 12.26 -13.08
C PRO A 15 -25.39 11.36 -12.18
N ILE A 16 -24.87 10.20 -11.78
CA ILE A 16 -25.59 9.25 -10.90
C ILE A 16 -25.92 9.91 -9.56
N ASP A 17 -25.08 10.84 -9.12
CA ASP A 17 -25.36 11.77 -8.04
C ASP A 17 -24.94 13.19 -8.45
N PRO A 18 -25.88 14.14 -8.61
CA PRO A 18 -25.55 15.51 -8.96
C PRO A 18 -24.79 16.26 -7.86
N THR A 19 -24.85 15.80 -6.60
CA THR A 19 -24.14 16.46 -5.49
C THR A 19 -22.62 16.38 -5.64
N LEU A 20 -22.10 15.31 -6.27
CA LEU A 20 -20.67 15.15 -6.56
C LEU A 20 -20.10 16.20 -7.52
N THR A 21 -20.97 16.87 -8.30
CA THR A 21 -20.56 17.94 -9.23
C THR A 21 -20.62 19.33 -8.61
N THR A 22 -21.33 19.47 -7.49
CA THR A 22 -21.47 20.75 -6.75
C THR A 22 -20.55 20.81 -5.53
N GLU A 23 -20.22 19.65 -4.95
CA GLU A 23 -19.34 19.55 -3.80
C GLU A 23 -17.88 19.47 -4.24
N GLY A 24 -17.00 20.02 -3.40
CA GLY A 24 -15.57 20.11 -3.65
C GLY A 24 -14.73 19.82 -2.41
N LEU A 25 -13.49 19.37 -2.59
CA LEU A 25 -12.54 19.15 -1.51
C LEU A 25 -11.24 19.89 -1.81
N GLY A 26 -11.05 21.03 -1.16
CA GLY A 26 -9.87 21.88 -1.33
C GLY A 26 -9.80 22.47 -2.74
N TYR A 27 -8.88 21.96 -3.56
CA TYR A 27 -8.67 22.41 -4.94
C TYR A 27 -9.55 21.66 -5.96
N LEU A 28 -10.24 20.60 -5.54
CA LEU A 28 -11.16 19.83 -6.38
C LEU A 28 -12.53 20.49 -6.30
N THR A 29 -13.01 21.05 -7.40
CA THR A 29 -14.34 21.70 -7.49
C THR A 29 -15.43 20.77 -8.02
N ASP A 30 -15.05 19.68 -8.66
CA ASP A 30 -15.94 18.62 -9.16
C ASP A 30 -15.28 17.27 -8.87
N LEU A 31 -15.95 16.45 -8.06
CA LEU A 31 -15.45 15.14 -7.65
C LEU A 31 -15.77 14.02 -8.65
N ALA A 32 -16.66 14.28 -9.62
CA ALA A 32 -17.02 13.33 -10.67
C ALA A 32 -16.01 13.32 -11.83
N VAL A 33 -15.21 14.37 -11.96
CA VAL A 33 -14.16 14.50 -12.97
C VAL A 33 -12.83 13.96 -12.44
N SER A 34 -11.91 13.61 -13.35
CA SER A 34 -10.54 13.24 -12.98
C SER A 34 -9.75 14.45 -12.45
N ASP A 35 -8.76 14.19 -11.59
CA ASP A 35 -7.90 15.24 -11.02
C ASP A 35 -7.05 15.93 -12.09
N PRO A 36 -7.22 17.25 -12.35
CA PRO A 36 -6.44 17.99 -13.34
C PRO A 36 -4.95 18.12 -12.98
N TYR A 37 -4.61 18.08 -11.70
CA TYR A 37 -3.26 18.34 -11.20
C TYR A 37 -2.47 17.07 -10.87
N PHE A 38 -3.07 15.88 -11.04
CA PHE A 38 -2.48 14.58 -10.73
C PHE A 38 -1.99 14.42 -9.28
N VAL A 39 -2.46 15.27 -8.36
CA VAL A 39 -2.06 15.25 -6.95
C VAL A 39 -2.67 14.02 -6.26
N LEU A 40 -3.93 13.69 -6.54
CA LEU A 40 -4.62 12.52 -5.99
C LEU A 40 -3.95 11.19 -6.37
N PRO A 41 -3.63 10.90 -7.65
CA PRO A 41 -2.84 9.72 -8.03
C PRO A 41 -1.52 9.59 -7.27
N VAL A 42 -0.78 10.69 -7.12
CA VAL A 42 0.52 10.69 -6.41
C VAL A 42 0.33 10.36 -4.94
N VAL A 43 -0.64 11.01 -4.28
CA VAL A 43 -0.97 10.75 -2.87
C VAL A 43 -1.42 9.29 -2.68
N LEU A 44 -2.27 8.77 -3.57
CA LEU A 44 -2.67 7.36 -3.55
C LEU A 44 -1.46 6.43 -3.62
N GLY A 45 -0.53 6.69 -4.53
CA GLY A 45 0.67 5.87 -4.65
C GLY A 45 1.57 5.93 -3.42
N ILE A 46 1.71 7.10 -2.78
CA ILE A 46 2.47 7.23 -1.53
C ILE A 46 1.85 6.36 -0.43
N PHE A 47 0.53 6.45 -0.22
CA PHE A 47 -0.16 5.63 0.79
C PHE A 47 -0.10 4.13 0.46
N ALA A 48 -0.30 3.75 -0.81
CA ALA A 48 -0.22 2.37 -1.24
C ALA A 48 1.21 1.81 -1.08
N LEU A 49 2.25 2.58 -1.43
CA LEU A 49 3.65 2.20 -1.22
C LEU A 49 3.98 2.06 0.26
N ALA A 50 3.55 3.01 1.09
CA ALA A 50 3.74 2.92 2.53
C ALA A 50 3.08 1.67 3.12
N ASN A 51 1.86 1.32 2.67
CA ASN A 51 1.16 0.12 3.13
C ASN A 51 1.86 -1.16 2.66
N ALA A 52 2.28 -1.21 1.40
CA ALA A 52 3.01 -2.35 0.87
C ALA A 52 4.35 -2.56 1.58
N GLU A 53 5.13 -1.50 1.78
CA GLU A 53 6.41 -1.57 2.51
C GLU A 53 6.18 -1.99 3.97
N TRP A 54 5.08 -1.54 4.58
CA TRP A 54 4.71 -1.99 5.91
C TRP A 54 4.42 -3.50 5.94
N ASN A 55 3.70 -4.04 4.96
CA ASN A 55 3.43 -5.47 4.87
C ASN A 55 4.70 -6.28 4.55
N PHE A 56 5.59 -5.73 3.71
CA PHE A 56 6.84 -6.37 3.31
C PHE A 56 7.84 -6.50 4.45
N ALA A 57 8.07 -5.43 5.21
CA ALA A 57 8.91 -5.49 6.41
C ALA A 57 8.32 -6.48 7.45
N THR A 58 7.00 -6.49 7.61
CA THR A 58 6.28 -7.44 8.47
C THR A 58 6.48 -8.90 8.02
N ALA A 59 6.44 -9.17 6.72
CA ALA A 59 6.66 -10.50 6.17
C ALA A 59 8.13 -10.95 6.29
N ASP A 60 9.08 -10.03 6.11
CA ASP A 60 10.51 -10.32 6.23
C ASP A 60 10.92 -10.65 7.67
N LEU A 61 10.36 -9.96 8.67
CA LEU A 61 10.53 -10.32 10.07
C LEU A 61 10.03 -11.74 10.37
N MET A 62 8.89 -12.14 9.80
CA MET A 62 8.34 -13.48 9.98
C MET A 62 9.20 -14.57 9.33
N LYS A 63 9.88 -14.27 8.21
CA LYS A 63 10.86 -15.19 7.62
C LYS A 63 12.08 -15.36 8.50
N LEU A 64 12.58 -14.27 9.09
CA LEU A 64 13.74 -14.31 9.98
C LEU A 64 13.46 -15.13 11.24
N THR A 65 12.23 -15.08 11.78
CA THR A 65 11.85 -15.94 12.91
C THR A 65 11.76 -17.41 12.55
N THR A 66 11.19 -17.73 11.38
CA THR A 66 10.92 -19.13 11.03
C THR A 66 12.13 -19.85 10.44
N ARG A 67 13.05 -19.13 9.78
CA ARG A 67 14.14 -19.77 9.03
C ARG A 67 15.55 -19.53 9.56
N GLY A 68 15.77 -18.57 10.46
CA GLY A 68 17.11 -18.23 10.97
C GLY A 68 18.03 -17.69 9.87
N VAL A 69 18.51 -16.45 10.02
CA VAL A 69 19.50 -15.75 9.16
C VAL A 69 19.35 -15.98 7.63
N ARG A 70 18.78 -14.99 6.93
CA ARG A 70 18.78 -14.92 5.46
C ARG A 70 20.22 -14.93 4.92
N ASN A 71 20.72 -16.10 4.54
CA ASN A 71 21.91 -16.23 3.69
C ASN A 71 21.57 -17.09 2.47
N SER A 72 20.83 -16.51 1.54
CA SER A 72 20.60 -17.08 0.23
C SER A 72 20.62 -15.92 -0.75
N LEU A 73 21.75 -15.75 -1.45
CA LEU A 73 21.92 -14.81 -2.56
C LEU A 73 21.06 -15.18 -3.79
N ARG A 74 20.16 -16.16 -3.67
CA ARG A 74 19.21 -16.53 -4.70
C ARG A 74 17.95 -15.68 -4.57
N PRO A 75 17.49 -15.02 -5.65
CA PRO A 75 16.19 -14.37 -5.69
C PRO A 75 15.13 -15.39 -5.29
N THR A 76 14.49 -15.17 -4.14
CA THR A 76 13.43 -16.06 -3.70
C THR A 76 12.15 -15.66 -4.44
N ALA A 77 11.24 -16.61 -4.71
CA ALA A 77 9.94 -16.32 -5.31
C ALA A 77 9.20 -15.15 -4.60
N PHE A 78 9.44 -15.00 -3.30
CA PHE A 78 8.91 -13.89 -2.51
C PHE A 78 9.48 -12.52 -2.91
N ASP A 79 10.77 -12.43 -3.22
CA ASP A 79 11.40 -11.16 -3.61
C ASP A 79 10.89 -10.70 -4.99
N MET A 80 10.57 -11.66 -5.87
CA MET A 80 9.85 -11.40 -7.13
C MET A 80 8.44 -10.87 -6.88
N ILE A 81 7.69 -11.48 -5.95
CA ILE A 81 6.35 -11.02 -5.57
C ILE A 81 6.40 -9.59 -5.01
N MET A 82 7.34 -9.29 -4.10
CA MET A 82 7.54 -7.92 -3.57
C MET A 82 7.78 -6.91 -4.69
N THR A 83 8.64 -7.25 -5.66
CA THR A 83 8.97 -6.37 -6.79
C THR A 83 7.78 -6.19 -7.73
N MET A 84 7.05 -7.27 -8.03
CA MET A 84 5.82 -7.23 -8.84
C MET A 84 4.74 -6.39 -8.17
N SER A 85 4.56 -6.52 -6.86
CA SER A 85 3.63 -5.71 -6.09
C SER A 85 3.99 -4.22 -6.12
N ARG A 86 5.27 -3.84 -6.07
CA ARG A 86 5.70 -2.45 -6.29
C ARG A 86 5.33 -1.93 -7.69
N GLY A 87 5.52 -2.76 -8.72
CA GLY A 87 5.07 -2.46 -10.08
C GLY A 87 3.56 -2.28 -10.20
N SER A 88 2.78 -3.10 -9.49
CA SER A 88 1.31 -3.01 -9.48
C SER A 88 0.79 -1.69 -8.91
N ILE A 89 1.53 -1.07 -7.98
CA ILE A 89 1.16 0.23 -7.39
C ILE A 89 1.39 1.36 -8.40
N ILE A 90 2.47 1.31 -9.18
CA ILE A 90 2.73 2.26 -10.26
C ILE A 90 1.63 2.14 -11.33
N PHE A 91 1.23 0.92 -11.66
CA PHE A 91 0.12 0.66 -12.57
C PHE A 91 -1.21 1.23 -12.02
N LEU A 92 -1.51 1.01 -10.74
CA LEU A 92 -2.69 1.57 -10.10
C LEU A 92 -2.70 3.10 -10.12
N MET A 93 -1.53 3.73 -9.89
CA MET A 93 -1.36 5.18 -9.99
C MET A 93 -1.66 5.68 -11.41
N ALA A 94 -1.11 5.02 -12.44
CA ALA A 94 -1.40 5.38 -13.83
C ALA A 94 -2.89 5.24 -14.16
N MET A 95 -3.55 4.17 -13.71
CA MET A 95 -4.99 3.97 -13.90
C MET A 95 -5.83 5.03 -13.17
N SER A 96 -5.37 5.49 -12.00
CA SER A 96 -6.08 6.51 -11.23
C SER A 96 -6.10 7.89 -11.89
N THR A 97 -5.20 8.16 -12.84
CA THR A 97 -5.19 9.42 -13.60
C THR A 97 -6.40 9.61 -14.52
N GLN A 98 -7.10 8.52 -14.85
CA GLN A 98 -8.30 8.53 -15.68
C GLN A 98 -9.57 8.24 -14.87
N ALA A 99 -9.42 7.98 -13.57
CA ALA A 99 -10.53 7.67 -12.68
C ALA A 99 -11.15 8.96 -12.10
N PRO A 100 -12.46 8.94 -11.76
CA PRO A 100 -13.09 10.06 -11.05
C PRO A 100 -12.38 10.35 -9.71
N ALA A 101 -12.21 11.63 -9.37
CA ALA A 101 -11.54 12.06 -8.14
C ALA A 101 -12.15 11.45 -6.87
N ALA A 102 -13.48 11.32 -6.81
CA ALA A 102 -14.19 10.66 -5.72
C ALA A 102 -13.71 9.21 -5.47
N LEU A 103 -13.49 8.45 -6.55
CA LEU A 103 -13.04 7.06 -6.47
C LEU A 103 -11.59 6.99 -5.94
N VAL A 104 -10.74 7.91 -6.38
CA VAL A 104 -9.34 7.97 -5.94
C VAL A 104 -9.26 8.37 -4.47
N LEU A 105 -10.09 9.32 -4.01
CA LEU A 105 -10.20 9.69 -2.59
C LEU A 105 -10.66 8.51 -1.71
N TYR A 106 -11.60 7.71 -2.20
CA TYR A 106 -12.00 6.47 -1.54
C TYR A 106 -10.81 5.51 -1.40
N TRP A 107 -10.03 5.30 -2.46
CA TRP A 107 -8.84 4.44 -2.42
C TRP A 107 -7.77 4.95 -1.46
N ILE A 108 -7.54 6.27 -1.40
CA ILE A 108 -6.62 6.88 -0.44
C ILE A 108 -7.08 6.59 0.99
N SER A 109 -8.37 6.83 1.28
CA SER A 109 -8.95 6.64 2.61
C SER A 109 -8.85 5.17 3.05
N SER A 110 -9.11 4.23 2.14
CA SER A 110 -8.97 2.79 2.39
C SER A 110 -7.52 2.38 2.70
N ASN A 111 -6.54 2.88 1.95
CA ASN A 111 -5.12 2.62 2.23
C ASN A 111 -4.66 3.25 3.55
N CYS A 112 -5.13 4.46 3.87
CA CYS A 112 -4.85 5.13 5.13
C CYS A 112 -5.41 4.34 6.32
N PHE A 113 -6.68 3.91 6.24
CA PHE A 113 -7.30 3.09 7.28
C PHE A 113 -6.54 1.77 7.49
N SER A 114 -6.17 1.08 6.41
CA SER A 114 -5.40 -0.16 6.48
C SER A 114 -4.03 0.04 7.15
N LEU A 115 -3.32 1.13 6.82
CA LEU A 115 -2.07 1.51 7.46
C LEU A 115 -2.24 1.76 8.96
N CYS A 116 -3.22 2.58 9.33
CA CYS A 116 -3.54 2.87 10.72
C CYS A 116 -3.91 1.59 11.48
N GLN A 117 -4.74 0.72 10.91
CA GLN A 117 -5.08 -0.57 11.50
C GLN A 117 -3.82 -1.42 11.74
N ASN A 118 -2.95 -1.55 10.74
CA ASN A 118 -1.71 -2.33 10.84
C ASN A 118 -0.77 -1.75 11.93
N LEU A 119 -0.68 -0.43 12.04
CA LEU A 119 0.10 0.26 13.08
C LEU A 119 -0.47 0.04 14.48
N LEU A 120 -1.79 0.18 14.62
CA LEU A 120 -2.47 0.01 15.90
C LEU A 120 -2.39 -1.45 16.36
N MET A 121 -2.58 -2.41 15.46
CA MET A 121 -2.46 -3.84 15.78
C MET A 121 -1.05 -4.21 16.23
N ASP A 122 -0.02 -3.69 15.55
CA ASP A 122 1.39 -3.91 15.96
C ASP A 122 1.67 -3.32 17.35
N LYS A 123 1.01 -2.20 17.70
CA LYS A 123 1.14 -1.54 19.01
C LYS A 123 0.37 -2.25 20.13
N PHE A 124 -0.88 -2.65 19.90
CA PHE A 124 -1.77 -3.16 20.95
C PHE A 124 -1.66 -4.67 21.14
N ILE A 125 -1.38 -5.42 20.08
CA ILE A 125 -1.33 -6.88 20.14
C ILE A 125 -0.01 -7.37 19.54
N PRO A 126 1.10 -7.29 20.28
CA PRO A 126 2.37 -7.89 19.88
C PRO A 126 2.29 -9.43 20.01
N VAL A 127 1.47 -10.10 19.19
CA VAL A 127 1.41 -11.58 19.13
C VAL A 127 2.72 -12.17 18.58
N ARG A 128 3.59 -11.32 18.01
CA ARG A 128 4.84 -11.71 17.38
C ARG A 128 5.95 -11.74 18.41
N TYR A 129 6.23 -12.93 18.95
CA TYR A 129 7.53 -13.22 19.56
C TYR A 129 8.59 -13.30 18.45
N THR A 130 8.97 -12.13 17.94
CA THR A 130 10.06 -11.98 16.99
C THR A 130 11.21 -11.30 17.74
N PRO A 131 12.36 -11.96 17.95
CA PRO A 131 13.50 -11.35 18.64
C PRO A 131 14.10 -10.17 17.86
N TYR A 132 13.64 -9.92 16.63
CA TYR A 132 14.06 -8.82 15.77
C TYR A 132 13.04 -7.68 15.83
N ARG A 133 13.46 -6.50 16.34
CA ARG A 133 12.64 -5.28 16.28
C ARG A 133 12.73 -4.68 14.87
N ARG A 134 11.59 -4.23 14.34
CA ARG A 134 11.44 -3.57 13.03
C ARG A 134 12.40 -2.39 12.78
N PHE A 135 12.73 -1.64 13.83
CA PHE A 135 13.61 -0.46 13.77
C PHE A 135 15.05 -0.71 14.28
N TYR A 136 15.34 -1.89 14.83
CA TYR A 136 16.70 -2.25 15.22
C TYR A 136 17.26 -3.22 14.18
N SER A 137 17.92 -2.66 13.16
CA SER A 137 18.89 -3.40 12.37
C SER A 137 20.10 -3.68 13.27
N THR A 138 20.02 -4.73 14.09
CA THR A 138 21.20 -5.23 14.79
C THR A 138 22.09 -5.90 13.75
N ARG A 139 22.90 -5.08 13.06
CA ARG A 139 24.06 -5.53 12.26
C ARG A 139 25.05 -6.36 13.08
N ARG A 140 24.86 -6.45 14.40
CA ARG A 140 25.60 -7.32 15.30
C ARG A 140 24.62 -8.12 16.15
N LEU A 141 24.69 -9.44 16.04
CA LEU A 141 24.12 -10.34 17.04
C LEU A 141 24.64 -9.90 18.42
N PRO A 142 23.80 -9.83 19.46
CA PRO A 142 24.28 -9.52 20.81
C PRO A 142 25.40 -10.50 21.19
N ARG A 143 26.50 -9.98 21.73
CA ARG A 143 27.65 -10.79 22.19
C ARG A 143 27.13 -11.80 23.23
N GLY A 144 26.92 -13.05 22.82
CA GLY A 144 26.36 -14.12 23.65
C GLY A 144 25.11 -14.81 23.10
N ALA A 145 24.62 -14.46 21.91
CA ALA A 145 23.56 -15.23 21.26
C ALA A 145 24.06 -16.64 20.87
N VAL A 146 23.55 -17.67 21.53
CA VAL A 146 23.79 -19.08 21.17
C VAL A 146 22.89 -19.44 19.99
N ALA A 147 23.45 -20.10 18.97
CA ALA A 147 22.70 -20.55 17.82
C ALA A 147 21.67 -21.62 18.25
N LEU A 148 20.41 -21.46 17.84
CA LEU A 148 19.33 -22.42 18.15
C LEU A 148 19.37 -23.68 17.27
N ILE A 149 20.33 -23.77 16.35
CA ILE A 149 20.53 -24.92 15.47
C ILE A 149 22.05 -25.09 15.34
N ASP A 150 22.58 -26.14 15.97
CA ASP A 150 23.91 -26.67 15.68
C ASP A 150 23.81 -27.48 14.36
N TYR A 151 24.69 -27.17 13.41
CA TYR A 151 24.87 -27.98 12.20
C TYR A 151 25.72 -29.22 12.48
#